data_AF-A0A7J2HKD7-F1
#
_entry.id   AF-A0A7J2HKD7-F1
#
_cell.length_a   1.000
_cell.length_b   1.000
_cell.length_c   1.000
_cell.angle_alpha   90.00
_cell.angle_beta   90.00
_cell.angle_gamma   90.00
#
_symmetry.space_group_name_H-M   'P 1'
#
loop_
_entity.id
_entity.type
_entity.pdbx_description
1 polymer ?
#
loop_
_entity_poly.entity_id
_entity_poly.type
_entity_poly.pdbx_seq_one_letter_code
_entity_poly.pdbx_strand_id
1 'polypeptide(L)'
;MMESEPIWVDMGLAKDKIPGMKDYMLIHAGPPVTWERVAGPMKGALIGAVLYEGWASTPEEAEKMLASGEVRFEPTHHHNAVGPMSGVISPSMPVYEVYDKKWGNKTYSNMNEGIGKVLRYGAYSKEVLDRLKWMAEVLYPVLKATIDEIRSEKEGLPFKPLIAQALQMGDDCHNRYYATT
;
A
#
# COMPACT_ATOMS: atom_id res chain seq x y z
N MET A 1 -4.88 -0.47 22.42
CA MET A 1 -4.63 0.71 21.54
C MET A 1 -3.63 1.68 22.16
N MET A 2 -3.90 2.31 23.31
CA MET A 2 -2.95 3.29 23.88
C MET A 2 -1.58 2.71 24.25
N GLU A 3 -1.50 1.43 24.60
CA GLU A 3 -0.23 0.75 24.93
C GLU A 3 0.53 0.20 23.71
N SER A 4 -0.05 0.25 22.50
CA SER A 4 0.59 -0.26 21.29
C SER A 4 1.93 0.43 21.01
N GLU A 5 2.94 -0.28 20.57
CA GLU A 5 4.27 0.28 20.28
C GLU A 5 4.63 0.05 18.80
N PRO A 6 3.98 0.78 17.86
CA PRO A 6 4.22 0.60 16.44
C PRO A 6 5.58 1.14 16.03
N ILE A 7 6.38 0.26 15.43
CA ILE A 7 7.68 0.56 14.84
C ILE A 7 7.68 0.13 13.37
N TRP A 8 8.19 0.98 12.48
CA TRP A 8 8.54 0.53 11.13
C TRP A 8 9.78 -0.37 11.23
N VAL A 9 9.70 -1.58 10.67
CA VAL A 9 10.74 -2.60 10.83
C VAL A 9 11.24 -3.19 9.52
N ASP A 10 10.48 -3.14 8.44
CA ASP A 10 10.92 -3.69 7.17
C ASP A 10 10.12 -3.13 6.01
N MET A 11 10.55 -3.47 4.80
CA MET A 11 9.74 -3.39 3.59
C MET A 11 9.85 -4.70 2.83
N GLY A 12 8.90 -4.96 1.94
CA GLY A 12 8.97 -6.10 1.03
C GLY A 12 7.87 -6.02 -0.02
N LEU A 13 7.88 -6.95 -0.97
CA LEU A 13 6.78 -7.06 -1.92
C LEU A 13 5.53 -7.58 -1.18
N ALA A 14 4.35 -7.11 -1.59
CA ALA A 14 3.09 -7.48 -0.95
C ALA A 14 2.90 -9.00 -0.91
N LYS A 15 3.26 -9.72 -1.97
CA LYS A 15 3.18 -11.19 -2.03
C LYS A 15 3.99 -11.91 -0.94
N ASP A 16 5.12 -11.32 -0.54
CA ASP A 16 6.04 -11.93 0.42
C ASP A 16 5.72 -11.53 1.87
N LYS A 17 5.06 -10.37 2.05
CA LYS A 17 4.81 -9.75 3.35
C LYS A 17 3.38 -9.87 3.83
N ILE A 18 2.40 -9.65 2.96
CA ILE A 18 1.00 -9.58 3.34
C ILE A 18 0.42 -11.00 3.48
N PRO A 19 -0.12 -11.38 4.66
CA PRO A 19 -0.69 -12.69 4.88
C PRO A 19 -1.82 -13.02 3.90
N GLY A 20 -1.73 -14.18 3.26
CA GLY A 20 -2.77 -14.68 2.36
C GLY A 20 -2.81 -14.05 0.97
N MET A 21 -1.85 -13.16 0.65
CA MET A 21 -1.68 -12.63 -0.71
C MET A 21 -1.32 -13.77 -1.68
N LYS A 22 -1.88 -13.73 -2.90
CA LYS A 22 -1.69 -14.75 -3.94
C LYS A 22 -1.48 -14.08 -5.30
N ASP A 23 -1.05 -14.86 -6.28
CA ASP A 23 -1.11 -14.42 -7.68
C ASP A 23 -2.57 -14.21 -8.10
N TYR A 24 -2.80 -13.27 -9.03
CA TYR A 24 -4.14 -12.86 -9.48
C TYR A 24 -5.07 -12.43 -8.34
N MET A 25 -4.49 -11.84 -7.29
CA MET A 25 -5.19 -11.24 -6.16
C MET A 25 -4.76 -9.80 -5.97
N LEU A 26 -5.73 -8.91 -5.81
CA LEU A 26 -5.55 -7.53 -5.36
C LEU A 26 -6.20 -7.36 -3.99
N ILE A 27 -5.78 -6.37 -3.23
CA ILE A 27 -6.52 -5.94 -2.03
C ILE A 27 -6.86 -4.46 -2.12
N HIS A 28 -7.96 -4.02 -1.50
CA HIS A 28 -8.46 -2.66 -1.62
C HIS A 28 -8.91 -2.06 -0.27
N ALA A 29 -9.09 -0.74 -0.21
CA ALA A 29 -9.61 -0.07 0.98
C ALA A 29 -11.13 -0.32 1.16
N GLY A 30 -11.59 -0.24 2.41
CA GLY A 30 -13.00 -0.36 2.75
C GLY A 30 -13.49 -1.81 2.94
N PRO A 31 -14.81 -2.01 3.09
CA PRO A 31 -15.43 -3.32 3.32
C PRO A 31 -15.56 -4.13 2.01
N PRO A 32 -15.92 -5.42 2.09
CA PRO A 32 -16.15 -6.25 0.90
C PRO A 32 -17.12 -5.59 -0.10
N VAL A 33 -16.77 -5.65 -1.38
CA VAL A 33 -17.57 -5.07 -2.48
C VAL A 33 -17.47 -5.94 -3.73
N THR A 34 -18.55 -6.06 -4.49
CA THR A 34 -18.56 -6.77 -5.78
C THR A 34 -18.20 -5.82 -6.92
N TRP A 35 -17.73 -6.35 -8.05
CA TRP A 35 -17.27 -5.54 -9.18
C TRP A 35 -18.31 -4.52 -9.67
N GLU A 36 -19.58 -4.90 -9.71
CA GLU A 36 -20.70 -4.07 -10.15
C GLU A 36 -20.90 -2.85 -9.24
N ARG A 37 -20.51 -2.97 -7.97
CA ARG A 37 -20.69 -1.96 -6.92
C ARG A 37 -19.44 -1.13 -6.65
N VAL A 38 -18.30 -1.49 -7.23
CA VAL A 38 -17.05 -0.72 -7.09
C VAL A 38 -17.24 0.67 -7.71
N ALA A 39 -16.88 1.73 -6.97
CA ALA A 39 -16.93 3.10 -7.47
C ALA A 39 -15.85 3.34 -8.56
N GLY A 40 -16.12 4.28 -9.47
CA GLY A 40 -15.24 4.58 -10.62
C GLY A 40 -13.74 4.70 -10.30
N PRO A 41 -13.33 5.51 -9.29
CA PRO A 41 -11.92 5.63 -8.92
C PRO A 41 -11.30 4.30 -8.45
N MET A 42 -12.03 3.49 -7.69
CA MET A 42 -11.54 2.18 -7.27
C MET A 42 -11.49 1.19 -8.43
N LYS A 43 -12.44 1.23 -9.38
CA LYS A 43 -12.37 0.44 -10.63
C LYS A 43 -11.11 0.77 -11.41
N GLY A 44 -10.83 2.06 -11.61
CA GLY A 44 -9.62 2.51 -12.29
C GLY A 44 -8.34 2.05 -11.59
N ALA A 45 -8.32 2.06 -10.25
CA ALA A 45 -7.17 1.59 -9.48
C ALA A 45 -6.96 0.07 -9.61
N LEU A 46 -8.04 -0.71 -9.60
CA LEU A 46 -7.99 -2.17 -9.82
C LEU A 46 -7.49 -2.48 -11.24
N ILE A 47 -8.05 -1.82 -12.26
CA ILE A 47 -7.59 -1.96 -13.66
C ILE A 47 -6.10 -1.61 -13.78
N GLY A 48 -5.69 -0.48 -13.20
CA GLY A 48 -4.30 -0.06 -13.21
C GLY A 48 -3.35 -1.04 -12.52
N ALA A 49 -3.80 -1.68 -11.43
CA ALA A 49 -3.02 -2.72 -10.76
C ALA A 49 -2.89 -3.99 -11.60
N VAL A 50 -3.95 -4.42 -12.30
CA VAL A 50 -3.88 -5.56 -13.24
C VAL A 50 -2.89 -5.28 -14.37
N LEU A 51 -2.91 -4.05 -14.92
CA LEU A 51 -1.95 -3.61 -15.94
C LEU A 51 -0.52 -3.52 -15.40
N TYR A 52 -0.35 -3.03 -14.17
CA TYR A 52 0.95 -2.94 -13.50
C TYR A 52 1.59 -4.32 -13.31
N GLU A 53 0.81 -5.32 -12.89
CA GLU A 53 1.26 -6.71 -12.76
C GLU A 53 1.49 -7.41 -14.11
N GLY A 54 1.07 -6.80 -15.22
CA GLY A 54 1.20 -7.38 -16.56
C GLY A 54 0.26 -8.56 -16.82
N TRP A 55 -0.82 -8.69 -16.06
CA TRP A 55 -1.83 -9.74 -16.24
C TRP A 55 -2.73 -9.47 -17.46
N ALA A 56 -2.86 -8.21 -17.86
CA ALA A 56 -3.58 -7.77 -19.04
C ALA A 56 -2.75 -6.76 -19.83
N SER A 57 -2.97 -6.68 -21.15
CA SER A 57 -2.31 -5.71 -22.02
C SER A 57 -3.15 -4.45 -22.23
N THR A 58 -4.46 -4.53 -22.01
CA THR A 58 -5.39 -3.41 -22.20
C THR A 58 -6.32 -3.21 -20.99
N PRO A 59 -6.85 -1.98 -20.78
CA PRO A 59 -7.87 -1.74 -19.76
C PRO A 59 -9.11 -2.63 -19.91
N GLU A 60 -9.52 -2.92 -21.14
CA GLU A 60 -10.70 -3.74 -21.44
C GLU A 60 -10.48 -5.21 -21.05
N GLU A 61 -9.28 -5.74 -21.29
CA GLU A 61 -8.88 -7.07 -20.81
C GLU A 61 -8.87 -7.12 -19.27
N ALA A 62 -8.27 -6.11 -18.63
CA ALA A 62 -8.23 -6.03 -17.18
C ALA A 62 -9.63 -5.98 -16.54
N GLU A 63 -10.53 -5.18 -17.11
CA GLU A 63 -11.93 -5.12 -16.67
C GLU A 63 -12.62 -6.49 -16.82
N LYS A 64 -12.40 -7.20 -17.92
CA LYS A 64 -12.96 -8.54 -18.11
C LYS A 64 -12.45 -9.56 -17.07
N MET A 65 -11.16 -9.51 -16.73
CA MET A 65 -10.58 -10.38 -15.70
C MET A 65 -11.16 -10.09 -14.31
N LEU A 66 -11.35 -8.82 -13.98
CA LEU A 66 -11.95 -8.40 -12.71
C LEU A 66 -13.44 -8.76 -12.63
N ALA A 67 -14.19 -8.53 -13.72
CA ALA A 67 -15.62 -8.83 -13.80
C ALA A 67 -15.92 -10.34 -13.77
N SER A 68 -15.04 -11.16 -14.34
CA SER A 68 -15.18 -12.62 -14.35
C SER A 68 -14.71 -13.29 -13.06
N GLY A 69 -14.00 -12.57 -12.19
CA GLY A 69 -13.40 -13.12 -10.97
C GLY A 69 -12.11 -13.92 -11.20
N GLU A 70 -11.53 -13.84 -12.40
CA GLU A 70 -10.18 -14.36 -12.68
C GLU A 70 -9.14 -13.63 -11.83
N VAL A 71 -9.27 -12.31 -11.72
CA VAL A 71 -8.57 -11.52 -10.70
C VAL A 71 -9.50 -11.28 -9.53
N ARG A 72 -9.11 -11.77 -8.35
CA ARG A 72 -9.85 -11.56 -7.10
C ARG A 72 -9.43 -10.26 -6.46
N PHE A 73 -10.35 -9.58 -5.79
CA PHE A 73 -10.01 -8.43 -4.96
C PHE A 73 -10.74 -8.49 -3.62
N GLU A 74 -9.99 -8.27 -2.53
CA GLU A 74 -10.49 -8.38 -1.16
C GLU A 74 -10.13 -7.15 -0.31
N PRO A 75 -10.86 -6.89 0.79
CA PRO A 75 -10.49 -5.83 1.72
C PRO A 75 -9.10 -6.00 2.31
N THR A 76 -8.31 -4.93 2.28
CA THR A 76 -7.02 -4.81 2.99
C THR A 76 -7.09 -5.25 4.45
N HIS A 77 -8.19 -4.96 5.14
CA HIS A 77 -8.39 -5.31 6.55
C HIS A 77 -8.48 -6.81 6.82
N HIS A 78 -8.81 -7.65 5.81
CA HIS A 78 -8.75 -9.10 5.95
C HIS A 78 -7.31 -9.63 6.01
N HIS A 79 -6.35 -8.81 5.57
CA HIS A 79 -4.94 -9.18 5.40
C HIS A 79 -3.99 -8.40 6.31
N ASN A 80 -4.51 -7.83 7.40
CA ASN A 80 -3.75 -6.93 8.29
C ASN A 80 -3.06 -5.79 7.53
N ALA A 81 -3.71 -5.26 6.49
CA ALA A 81 -3.20 -4.16 5.71
C ALA A 81 -4.18 -2.98 5.73
N VAL A 82 -3.66 -1.81 5.39
CA VAL A 82 -4.44 -0.61 5.11
C VAL A 82 -3.90 0.05 3.84
N GLY A 83 -4.77 0.73 3.10
CA GLY A 83 -4.37 1.49 1.92
C GLY A 83 -5.13 2.81 1.87
N PRO A 84 -4.49 3.94 1.54
CA PRO A 84 -5.15 5.24 1.45
C PRO A 84 -6.02 5.33 0.19
N MET A 85 -7.16 6.02 0.30
CA MET A 85 -8.09 6.28 -0.81
C MET A 85 -8.67 4.99 -1.42
N SER A 86 -8.44 4.66 -2.70
CA SER A 86 -8.83 3.34 -3.24
C SER A 86 -8.06 2.19 -2.56
N GLY A 87 -6.86 2.50 -2.05
CA GLY A 87 -6.03 1.59 -1.26
C GLY A 87 -5.68 0.29 -1.96
N VAL A 88 -5.62 0.30 -3.30
CA VAL A 88 -5.31 -0.91 -4.07
C VAL A 88 -3.85 -1.29 -3.87
N ILE A 89 -3.61 -2.56 -3.55
CA ILE A 89 -2.28 -3.15 -3.42
C ILE A 89 -2.26 -4.45 -4.23
N SER A 90 -1.24 -4.61 -5.07
CA SER A 90 -1.03 -5.80 -5.90
C SER A 90 0.23 -6.58 -5.45
N PRO A 91 0.40 -7.85 -5.85
CA PRO A 91 1.46 -8.74 -5.35
C PRO A 91 2.89 -8.20 -5.49
N SER A 92 3.17 -7.49 -6.58
CA SER A 92 4.50 -6.93 -6.90
C SER A 92 4.70 -5.52 -6.35
N MET A 93 3.68 -4.90 -5.73
CA MET A 93 3.86 -3.59 -5.08
C MET A 93 4.64 -3.73 -3.77
N PRO A 94 5.63 -2.85 -3.52
CA PRO A 94 6.29 -2.80 -2.23
C PRO A 94 5.38 -2.23 -1.15
N VAL A 95 5.52 -2.76 0.07
CA VAL A 95 4.77 -2.37 1.25
C VAL A 95 5.70 -2.16 2.45
N TYR A 96 5.31 -1.23 3.31
CA TYR A 96 5.88 -1.10 4.65
C TYR A 96 5.39 -2.23 5.55
N GLU A 97 6.28 -2.80 6.36
CA GLU A 97 5.94 -3.70 7.46
C GLU A 97 6.12 -2.94 8.78
N VAL A 98 5.01 -2.78 9.51
CA VAL A 98 4.97 -2.16 10.83
C VAL A 98 4.71 -3.25 11.85
N TYR A 99 5.51 -3.28 12.91
CA TYR A 99 5.39 -4.25 13.99
C TYR A 99 5.01 -3.53 15.28
N ASP A 100 4.02 -4.08 16.00
CA ASP A 100 3.68 -3.61 17.34
C ASP A 100 4.51 -4.40 18.36
N LYS A 101 5.51 -3.76 18.98
CA LYS A 101 6.40 -4.41 19.95
C LYS A 101 5.65 -4.96 21.16
N LYS A 102 4.58 -4.29 21.58
CA LYS A 102 3.81 -4.66 22.78
C LYS A 102 2.97 -5.92 22.54
N TRP A 103 2.38 -6.05 21.36
CA TRP A 103 1.36 -7.07 21.07
C TRP A 103 1.81 -8.12 20.06
N GLY A 104 2.95 -7.94 19.39
CA GLY A 104 3.54 -8.92 18.49
C GLY A 104 2.88 -9.02 17.12
N ASN A 105 1.89 -8.19 16.80
CA ASN A 105 1.23 -8.20 15.50
C ASN A 105 1.95 -7.32 14.48
N LYS A 106 1.79 -7.66 13.20
CA LYS A 106 2.28 -6.88 12.06
C LYS A 106 1.12 -6.27 11.28
N THR A 107 1.34 -5.10 10.71
CA THR A 107 0.42 -4.46 9.77
C THR A 107 1.17 -3.88 8.59
N TYR A 108 0.48 -3.72 7.46
CA TYR A 108 1.10 -3.34 6.19
C TYR A 108 0.40 -2.14 5.56
N SER A 109 1.17 -1.33 4.85
CA SER A 109 0.63 -0.27 3.99
C SER A 109 1.47 -0.13 2.74
N ASN A 110 0.84 0.24 1.63
CA ASN A 110 1.55 0.62 0.42
C ASN A 110 2.27 1.97 0.59
N MET A 111 3.12 2.28 -0.39
CA MET A 111 3.86 3.52 -0.48
C MET A 111 3.00 4.67 -1.04
N ASN A 112 3.32 5.91 -0.63
CA ASN A 112 2.70 7.10 -1.22
C ASN A 112 3.30 7.39 -2.60
N GLU A 113 2.45 7.43 -3.63
CA GLU A 113 2.84 7.70 -5.02
C GLU A 113 3.14 9.18 -5.32
N GLY A 114 2.87 10.07 -4.36
CA GLY A 114 2.99 11.52 -4.49
C GLY A 114 1.64 12.23 -4.70
N ILE A 115 1.72 13.45 -5.23
CA ILE A 115 0.58 14.35 -5.48
C ILE A 115 0.23 14.34 -6.98
N GLY A 116 -1.05 14.51 -7.30
CA GLY A 116 -1.53 14.65 -8.67
C GLY A 116 -2.16 13.36 -9.20
N LYS A 117 -1.83 12.99 -10.44
CA LYS A 117 -2.40 11.82 -11.11
C LYS A 117 -1.74 10.55 -10.57
N VAL A 118 -2.44 9.80 -9.72
CA VAL A 118 -1.93 8.61 -9.01
C VAL A 118 -2.95 7.46 -9.02
N LEU A 119 -2.47 6.24 -8.84
CA LEU A 119 -3.29 5.02 -8.85
C LEU A 119 -4.30 5.02 -7.71
N ARG A 120 -3.96 5.52 -6.52
CA ARG A 120 -4.89 5.63 -5.39
C ARG A 120 -6.14 6.48 -5.66
N TYR A 121 -6.14 7.29 -6.73
CA TYR A 121 -7.30 8.04 -7.23
C TYR A 121 -7.90 7.46 -8.52
N GLY A 122 -7.45 6.29 -8.95
CA GLY A 122 -7.98 5.56 -10.10
C GLY A 122 -7.30 5.85 -11.43
N ALA A 123 -6.18 6.58 -11.45
CA ALA A 123 -5.46 6.86 -12.68
C ALA A 123 -4.48 5.72 -13.03
N TYR A 124 -4.40 5.34 -14.30
CA TYR A 124 -3.55 4.24 -14.78
C TYR A 124 -2.91 4.51 -16.13
N SER A 125 -2.63 5.79 -16.46
CA SER A 125 -1.85 6.10 -17.67
C SER A 125 -0.43 5.58 -17.57
N LYS A 126 0.27 5.49 -18.70
CA LYS A 126 1.67 5.08 -18.78
C LYS A 126 2.56 5.74 -17.71
N GLU A 127 2.45 7.06 -17.53
CA GLU A 127 3.20 7.80 -16.50
C GLU A 127 2.97 7.27 -15.07
N VAL A 128 1.73 6.91 -14.72
CA VAL A 128 1.41 6.36 -13.39
C VAL A 128 2.04 4.98 -13.23
N LEU A 129 1.89 4.12 -14.25
CA LEU A 129 2.45 2.77 -14.21
C LEU A 129 3.99 2.78 -14.22
N ASP A 130 4.61 3.66 -14.99
CA ASP A 130 6.05 3.87 -15.02
C ASP A 130 6.56 4.35 -13.64
N ARG A 131 5.83 5.26 -12.98
CA ARG A 131 6.17 5.71 -11.62
C ARG A 131 6.06 4.57 -10.60
N LEU A 132 5.02 3.75 -10.67
CA LEU A 132 4.89 2.57 -9.79
C LEU A 132 6.06 1.59 -10.01
N LYS A 133 6.50 1.39 -11.25
CA LYS A 133 7.69 0.59 -11.56
C LYS A 133 8.95 1.20 -10.98
N TRP A 134 9.17 2.50 -11.17
CA TRP A 134 10.28 3.21 -10.55
C TRP A 134 10.25 3.11 -9.01
N MET A 135 9.07 3.21 -8.39
CA MET A 135 8.93 3.05 -6.95
C MET A 135 9.35 1.64 -6.50
N ALA A 136 9.02 0.61 -7.26
CA ALA A 136 9.41 -0.76 -6.96
C ALA A 136 10.89 -1.06 -7.25
N GLU A 137 11.44 -0.51 -8.32
CA GLU A 137 12.80 -0.83 -8.78
C GLU A 137 13.88 0.06 -8.17
N VAL A 138 13.52 1.25 -7.70
CA VAL A 138 14.49 2.27 -7.21
C VAL A 138 14.16 2.73 -5.80
N LEU A 139 12.95 3.26 -5.56
CA LEU A 139 12.62 3.85 -4.26
C LEU A 139 12.57 2.80 -3.15
N TYR A 140 11.88 1.68 -3.39
CA TYR A 140 11.75 0.59 -2.43
C TYR A 140 13.12 0.02 -2.02
N PRO A 141 14.04 -0.34 -2.92
CA PRO A 141 15.36 -0.83 -2.53
C PRO A 141 16.14 0.16 -1.64
N VAL A 142 16.05 1.46 -1.90
CA VAL A 142 16.69 2.50 -1.08
C VAL A 142 16.08 2.57 0.32
N LEU A 143 14.75 2.57 0.43
CA LEU A 143 14.06 2.60 1.72
C LEU A 143 14.27 1.30 2.50
N LYS A 144 14.31 0.15 1.81
CA LYS A 144 14.64 -1.13 2.43
C LYS A 144 16.05 -1.12 3.00
N ALA A 145 17.05 -0.67 2.24
CA ALA A 145 18.42 -0.55 2.75
C ALA A 145 18.48 0.40 3.95
N THR A 146 17.73 1.51 3.92
CA THR A 146 17.64 2.46 5.04
C THR A 146 17.10 1.80 6.31
N ILE A 147 16.00 1.05 6.23
CA ILE A 147 15.43 0.42 7.43
C ILE A 147 16.27 -0.76 7.92
N ASP A 148 16.92 -1.49 7.01
CA ASP A 148 17.86 -2.55 7.38
C ASP A 148 19.08 -1.97 8.14
N GLU A 149 19.60 -0.82 7.70
CA GLU A 149 20.69 -0.09 8.38
C GLU A 149 20.25 0.39 9.77
N ILE A 150 19.10 1.05 9.89
CA ILE A 150 18.53 1.48 11.18
C ILE A 150 18.43 0.28 12.13
N ARG A 151 18.05 -0.89 11.62
CA ARG A 151 17.87 -2.11 12.40
C ARG A 151 19.16 -2.83 12.77
N SER A 152 20.29 -2.46 12.19
CA SER A 152 21.60 -2.97 12.62
C SER A 152 21.99 -2.42 14.01
N GLU A 153 21.47 -1.25 14.39
CA GLU A 153 21.76 -0.58 15.65
C GLU A 153 20.55 -0.44 16.60
N LYS A 154 19.33 -0.42 16.04
CA LYS A 154 18.07 -0.19 16.78
C LYS A 154 17.04 -1.27 16.44
N GLU A 155 15.89 -1.26 17.10
CA GLU A 155 14.81 -2.21 16.80
C GLU A 155 14.01 -1.84 15.53
N GLY A 156 14.05 -0.57 15.13
CA GLY A 156 13.28 0.01 14.02
C GLY A 156 13.03 1.51 14.24
N LEU A 157 12.14 2.11 13.45
CA LEU A 157 11.76 3.51 13.60
C LEU A 157 10.42 3.63 14.35
N PRO A 158 10.38 4.14 15.60
CA PRO A 158 9.14 4.27 16.36
C PRO A 158 8.26 5.41 15.85
N PHE A 159 6.99 5.11 15.57
CA PHE A 159 6.05 6.10 15.03
C PHE A 159 5.44 7.01 16.11
N LYS A 160 5.22 6.50 17.32
CA LYS A 160 4.59 7.29 18.40
C LYS A 160 5.31 8.60 18.71
N PRO A 161 6.65 8.63 18.87
CA PRO A 161 7.37 9.89 19.08
C PRO A 161 7.26 10.84 17.89
N LEU A 162 7.33 10.33 16.64
CA LEU A 162 7.20 11.13 15.43
C LEU A 162 5.81 11.78 15.33
N ILE A 163 4.76 11.01 15.57
CA ILE A 163 3.37 11.51 15.59
C ILE A 163 3.20 12.55 16.71
N ALA A 164 3.69 12.26 17.92
CA ALA A 164 3.57 13.19 19.05
C ALA A 164 4.25 14.53 18.77
N GLN A 165 5.45 14.52 18.16
CA GLN A 165 6.15 15.73 17.74
C GLN A 165 5.38 16.48 16.66
N ALA A 166 4.91 15.79 15.63
CA ALA A 166 4.18 16.41 14.52
C ALA A 166 2.86 17.05 14.94
N LEU A 167 2.12 16.44 15.87
CA LEU A 167 0.92 17.05 16.46
C LEU A 167 1.25 18.38 17.15
N GLN A 168 2.41 18.50 17.82
CA GLN A 168 2.87 19.76 18.42
C GLN A 168 3.36 20.78 17.37
N MET A 169 3.62 20.33 16.14
CA MET A 169 3.99 21.17 15.00
C MET A 169 2.80 21.49 14.09
N GLY A 170 1.58 21.18 14.52
CA GLY A 170 0.33 21.53 13.85
C GLY A 170 -0.11 20.57 12.74
N ASP A 171 0.46 19.36 12.68
CA ASP A 171 -0.08 18.28 11.85
C ASP A 171 -1.27 17.60 12.54
N ASP A 172 -2.11 16.95 11.73
CA ASP A 172 -3.15 16.01 12.19
C ASP A 172 -2.86 14.56 11.77
N CYS A 173 -1.76 14.36 11.02
CA CYS A 173 -1.29 13.08 10.49
C CYS A 173 -2.30 12.38 9.54
N HIS A 174 -3.28 13.10 9.00
CA HIS A 174 -4.25 12.62 8.03
C HIS A 174 -4.30 13.52 6.79
N ASN A 175 -4.83 14.73 6.95
CA ASN A 175 -4.90 15.73 5.89
C ASN A 175 -3.62 16.56 5.84
N ARG A 176 -3.12 16.95 7.01
CA ARG A 176 -1.87 17.69 7.15
C ARG A 176 -0.81 16.84 7.84
N TYR A 177 0.29 16.61 7.13
CA TYR A 177 1.38 15.72 7.53
C TYR A 177 2.78 16.28 7.20
N TYR A 178 2.94 17.61 7.13
CA TYR A 178 4.21 18.24 6.71
C TYR A 178 5.37 18.04 7.70
N ALA A 179 5.07 17.97 8.99
CA ALA A 179 6.08 17.74 10.02
C ALA A 179 6.42 16.25 10.18
N THR A 180 5.51 15.36 9.79
CA THR A 180 5.66 13.90 9.89
C THR A 180 6.32 13.24 8.67
N THR A 181 6.47 13.94 7.54
CA THR A 181 7.13 13.47 6.30
C THR A 181 8.32 14.33 5.94
#